data_AF-A0A6V8P847-F1
#
_entry.id   AF-A0A6V8P847-F1
#
_cell.length_a   1.000
_cell.length_b   1.000
_cell.length_c   1.000
_cell.angle_alpha   90.00
_cell.angle_beta   90.00
_cell.angle_gamma   90.00
#
_symmetry.space_group_name_H-M   'P 1'
#
loop_
_entity.id
_entity.type
_entity.pdbx_description
1 polymer ?
#
loop_
_entity_poly.entity_id
_entity_poly.type
_entity_poly.pdbx_seq_one_letter_code
_entity_poly.pdbx_strand_id
1 'polypeptide(L)'
;MKIEYTEKPFAEAFADLFHNSKYRSLREFGRKNSIDHTYLSRLKNGQAKNPSDEVMKTIAKGFGIDPWYFREYRRGKLAKIIREGGLDKQDIGKM
;
A
#
# COMPACT_ATOMS: atom_id res chain seq x y z
N MET A 1 1.50 -3.66 -18.11
CA MET A 1 1.08 -2.87 -16.93
C MET A 1 2.33 -2.20 -16.37
N LYS A 2 2.47 -0.87 -16.49
CA LYS A 2 3.58 -0.16 -15.82
C LYS A 2 3.24 -0.14 -14.32
N ILE A 3 4.16 -0.61 -13.48
CA ILE A 3 4.00 -0.50 -12.03
C ILE A 3 4.34 0.95 -11.70
N GLU A 4 3.31 1.79 -11.53
CA GLU A 4 3.51 3.08 -10.88
C GLU A 4 3.65 2.84 -9.38
N TYR A 5 4.71 3.40 -8.80
CA TYR A 5 4.99 3.31 -7.37
C TYR A 5 5.32 4.69 -6.82
N THR A 6 5.14 4.87 -5.52
CA THR A 6 5.47 6.12 -4.84
C THR A 6 6.43 5.88 -3.68
N GLU A 7 7.37 6.81 -3.49
CA GLU A 7 8.29 6.82 -2.34
C GLU A 7 7.71 7.58 -1.13
N LYS A 8 6.54 8.20 -1.31
CA LYS A 8 5.82 8.86 -0.22
C LYS A 8 5.48 7.87 0.90
N PRO A 9 5.48 8.32 2.17
CA PRO A 9 4.97 7.50 3.27
C PRO A 9 3.53 7.07 3.03
N PHE A 10 3.14 5.90 3.57
CA PHE A 10 1.81 5.33 3.36
C PHE A 10 0.67 6.33 3.53
N ALA A 11 0.68 7.11 4.62
CA ALA A 11 -0.39 8.07 4.93
C ALA A 11 -0.57 9.12 3.82
N GLU A 12 0.54 9.67 3.31
CA GLU A 12 0.53 10.68 2.25
C GLU A 12 0.10 10.05 0.91
N ALA A 13 0.68 8.89 0.56
CA ALA A 13 0.29 8.14 -0.63
C ALA A 13 -1.20 7.78 -0.63
N PHE A 14 -1.74 7.39 0.52
CA PHE A 14 -3.15 7.07 0.70
C PHE A 14 -4.05 8.32 0.64
N ALA A 15 -3.61 9.44 1.18
CA ALA A 15 -4.30 10.72 1.05
C ALA A 15 -4.40 11.17 -0.41
N ASP A 16 -3.30 11.06 -1.17
CA ASP A 16 -3.24 11.40 -2.60
C ASP A 16 -4.17 10.52 -3.46
N LEU A 17 -4.18 9.22 -3.18
CA LEU A 17 -5.11 8.29 -3.84
C LEU A 17 -6.55 8.72 -3.60
N PHE A 18 -6.90 9.10 -2.37
CA PHE A 18 -8.25 9.54 -2.05
C PHE A 18 -8.66 10.82 -2.78
N HIS A 19 -7.77 11.82 -2.84
CA HIS A 19 -8.05 13.08 -3.53
C HIS A 19 -8.36 12.90 -5.02
N ASN A 20 -7.74 11.90 -5.67
CA ASN A 20 -7.92 11.62 -7.10
C ASN A 20 -8.85 10.44 -7.39
N SER A 21 -9.60 9.96 -6.39
CA SER A 21 -10.40 8.74 -6.54
C SER A 21 -11.86 8.98 -6.89
N LYS A 22 -12.52 7.90 -7.33
CA LYS A 22 -13.97 7.80 -7.51
C LYS A 22 -14.77 7.83 -6.19
N TYR A 23 -14.11 7.71 -5.04
CA TYR A 23 -14.79 7.61 -3.74
C TYR A 23 -15.07 8.99 -3.17
N ARG A 24 -16.30 9.25 -2.74
CA ARG A 24 -16.72 10.56 -2.21
C ARG A 24 -16.32 10.76 -0.76
N SER A 25 -16.04 9.67 -0.02
CA SER A 25 -15.63 9.74 1.39
C SER A 25 -14.92 8.47 1.86
N LEU A 26 -14.18 8.58 2.97
CA LEU A 26 -13.59 7.43 3.68
C LEU A 26 -14.65 6.44 4.16
N ARG A 27 -15.84 6.92 4.53
CA ARG A 27 -16.97 6.06 4.95
C ARG A 27 -17.49 5.23 3.78
N GLU A 28 -17.64 5.83 2.60
CA GLU A 28 -18.06 5.12 1.40
C GLU A 28 -17.07 4.01 1.03
N PHE A 29 -15.78 4.37 1.00
CA PHE A 29 -14.70 3.42 0.72
C PHE A 29 -14.66 2.29 1.75
N GLY A 30 -14.72 2.64 3.04
CA GLY A 30 -14.68 1.68 4.14
C GLY A 30 -15.82 0.68 4.07
N ARG A 31 -17.06 1.16 3.81
CA ARG A 31 -18.21 0.28 3.60
C ARG A 31 -18.03 -0.66 2.41
N LYS A 32 -17.49 -0.17 1.29
CA LYS A 32 -17.31 -0.98 0.07
C LYS A 32 -16.18 -2.01 0.18
N ASN A 33 -15.19 -1.77 1.04
CA ASN A 33 -14.02 -2.62 1.18
C ASN A 33 -13.93 -3.29 2.56
N SER A 34 -15.00 -3.23 3.36
CA SER A 34 -15.09 -3.79 4.71
C SER A 34 -13.95 -3.34 5.65
N ILE A 35 -13.60 -2.05 5.61
CA ILE A 35 -12.63 -1.43 6.51
C ILE A 35 -13.32 -0.33 7.32
N ASP A 36 -13.09 -0.27 8.62
CA ASP A 36 -13.65 0.80 9.45
C ASP A 36 -13.14 2.19 9.02
N HIS A 37 -14.07 3.12 8.85
CA HIS A 37 -13.77 4.48 8.39
C HIS A 37 -12.95 5.31 9.40
N THR A 38 -13.07 5.04 10.70
CA THR A 38 -12.28 5.71 11.74
C THR A 38 -10.83 5.27 11.64
N TYR A 39 -10.61 3.97 11.44
CA TYR A 39 -9.29 3.42 11.17
C TYR A 39 -8.68 4.01 9.88
N LEU A 40 -9.45 4.08 8.79
CA LEU A 40 -8.99 4.72 7.54
C LEU A 40 -8.63 6.20 7.75
N SER A 41 -9.42 6.94 8.53
CA SER A 41 -9.13 8.34 8.86
C SER A 41 -7.79 8.47 9.59
N ARG A 42 -7.56 7.63 10.61
CA ARG A 42 -6.29 7.60 11.36
C ARG A 42 -5.12 7.24 10.46
N LEU A 43 -5.29 6.29 9.54
CA LEU A 43 -4.27 5.95 8.54
C LEU A 43 -3.94 7.13 7.62
N LYS A 44 -4.95 7.77 7.05
CA LYS A 44 -4.80 8.93 6.14
C LYS A 44 -4.07 10.09 6.82
N ASN A 45 -4.33 10.31 8.10
CA ASN A 45 -3.73 11.39 8.86
C ASN A 45 -2.40 11.01 9.53
N GLY A 46 -1.86 9.81 9.29
CA GLY A 46 -0.62 9.34 9.92
C GLY A 46 -0.71 9.13 11.44
N GLN A 47 -1.92 9.04 11.99
CA GLN A 47 -2.20 8.86 13.43
C GLN A 47 -2.30 7.38 13.84
N ALA A 48 -2.11 6.46 12.89
CA ALA A 48 -2.02 5.04 13.13
C ALA A 48 -0.70 4.52 12.55
N LYS A 49 -0.20 3.42 13.11
CA LYS A 49 0.91 2.68 12.52
C LYS A 49 0.54 2.24 11.11
N ASN A 50 1.56 2.02 10.26
CA ASN A 50 1.37 1.47 8.93
C ASN A 50 0.49 0.21 8.99
N PRO A 51 -0.47 0.05 8.07
CA PRO A 51 -1.39 -1.08 8.08
C PRO A 51 -0.66 -2.40 7.81
N SER A 52 -1.34 -3.52 8.05
CA SER A 52 -0.83 -4.82 7.64
C SER A 52 -0.80 -4.96 6.11
N ASP A 53 -0.03 -5.93 5.61
CA ASP A 53 0.01 -6.27 4.18
C ASP A 53 -1.38 -6.56 3.61
N GLU A 54 -2.26 -7.19 4.38
CA GLU A 54 -3.61 -7.52 3.95
C GLU A 54 -4.47 -6.26 3.78
N VAL A 55 -4.40 -5.34 4.74
CA VAL A 55 -5.10 -4.06 4.65
C VAL A 55 -4.54 -3.24 3.48
N MET A 56 -3.23 -3.19 3.27
CA MET A 56 -2.62 -2.52 2.11
C MET A 56 -3.12 -3.11 0.79
N LYS A 57 -3.21 -4.44 0.68
CA LYS A 57 -3.77 -5.13 -0.50
C LYS A 57 -5.24 -4.76 -0.72
N THR A 58 -6.04 -4.78 0.33
CA THR A 58 -7.47 -4.40 0.24
C THR A 58 -7.62 -2.95 -0.19
N ILE A 59 -6.78 -2.07 0.35
CA ILE A 59 -6.77 -0.65 -0.03
C ILE A 59 -6.41 -0.50 -1.52
N ALA A 60 -5.29 -1.10 -1.94
CA ALA A 60 -4.82 -1.06 -3.33
C ALA A 60 -5.89 -1.60 -4.30
N LYS A 61 -6.50 -2.74 -3.98
CA LYS A 61 -7.61 -3.32 -4.74
C LYS A 61 -8.80 -2.36 -4.86
N GLY A 62 -9.16 -1.67 -3.78
CA GLY A 62 -10.24 -0.67 -3.79
C GLY A 62 -9.98 0.47 -4.79
N PHE A 63 -8.73 0.92 -4.90
CA PHE A 63 -8.33 1.93 -5.89
C PHE A 63 -8.02 1.36 -7.29
N GLY A 64 -8.02 0.03 -7.46
CA GLY A 64 -7.67 -0.60 -8.72
C GLY A 64 -6.19 -0.50 -9.07
N ILE A 65 -5.32 -0.38 -8.06
CA ILE A 65 -3.86 -0.28 -8.21
C ILE A 65 -3.17 -1.52 -7.63
N ASP A 66 -1.90 -1.69 -7.96
CA ASP A 66 -1.08 -2.75 -7.39
C ASP A 66 -0.59 -2.39 -5.96
N PRO A 67 -0.58 -3.32 -4.99
CA PRO A 67 -0.04 -3.08 -3.64
C PRO A 67 1.42 -2.62 -3.61
N TRP A 68 2.22 -2.97 -4.63
CA TRP A 68 3.59 -2.46 -4.82
C TRP A 68 3.63 -0.94 -5.02
N TYR A 69 2.49 -0.28 -5.27
CA TYR A 69 2.42 1.18 -5.21
C TYR A 69 2.92 1.72 -3.86
N PHE A 70 2.55 1.08 -2.75
CA PHE A 70 2.92 1.50 -1.40
C PHE A 70 4.35 1.10 -1.05
N ARG A 71 5.20 2.09 -0.73
CA ARG A 71 6.59 1.87 -0.33
C ARG A 71 6.74 0.85 0.80
N GLU A 72 5.91 0.94 1.82
CA GLU A 72 5.95 0.09 3.02
C GLU A 72 5.69 -1.37 2.67
N TYR A 73 4.74 -1.63 1.76
CA TYR A 73 4.46 -2.96 1.25
C TYR A 73 5.70 -3.54 0.57
N ARG A 74 6.32 -2.77 -0.34
CA ARG A 74 7.53 -3.17 -1.06
C ARG A 74 8.67 -3.49 -0.10
N ARG A 75 8.95 -2.59 0.84
CA ARG A 75 10.02 -2.76 1.84
C ARG A 75 9.79 -4.01 2.69
N GLY A 76 8.54 -4.26 3.11
CA GLY A 76 8.17 -5.46 3.84
C GLY A 76 8.44 -6.74 3.05
N LYS A 77 8.07 -6.77 1.75
CA LYS A 77 8.32 -7.92 0.86
C LYS A 77 9.79 -8.15 0.59
N LEU A 78 10.54 -7.11 0.24
CA LEU A 78 11.98 -7.21 -0.01
C LEU A 78 12.74 -7.66 1.24
N ALA A 79 12.41 -7.10 2.41
CA ALA A 79 13.02 -7.53 3.66
C ALA A 79 12.69 -8.98 4.01
N LYS A 80 11.52 -9.49 3.62
CA LYS A 80 11.17 -10.91 3.77
C LYS A 80 12.01 -11.79 2.85
N ILE A 81 12.10 -11.44 1.56
CA ILE A 81 12.90 -12.16 0.56
C ILE A 81 14.37 -12.24 0.99
N ILE A 82 14.95 -11.12 1.41
CA ILE A 82 16.35 -11.05 1.87
C ILE A 82 16.55 -11.97 3.10
N ARG A 83 15.63 -11.95 4.07
CA ARG A 83 15.71 -12.82 5.26
C ARG A 83 15.57 -14.30 4.94
N GLU A 84 14.75 -14.63 3.94
CA GLU A 84 14.49 -16.00 3.50
C GLU A 84 15.54 -16.50 2.48
N GLY A 85 16.61 -15.72 2.23
CA GLY A 85 17.73 -16.10 1.37
C GLY A 85 17.46 -15.96 -0.13
N GLY A 86 16.38 -15.30 -0.53
CA GLY A 86 15.84 -15.28 -1.89
C GLY A 86 16.53 -14.37 -2.91
N LEU A 87 17.80 -14.01 -2.70
CA LEU A 87 18.64 -13.44 -3.75
C LEU A 87 20.02 -14.09 -3.65
N ASP A 88 20.21 -15.19 -4.38
CA ASP A 88 21.55 -15.68 -4.65
C ASP A 88 22.25 -14.62 -5.51
N LYS A 89 23.53 -14.34 -5.23
CA LYS A 89 24.33 -13.31 -5.92
C LYS A 89 24.42 -13.54 -7.43
N GLN A 90 24.02 -14.73 -7.90
CA GLN A 90 23.96 -15.11 -9.31
C GLN A 90 22.83 -14.42 -10.09
N ASP A 91 21.75 -13.97 -9.44
CA ASP A 91 20.60 -13.35 -10.13
C ASP A 91 20.81 -11.86 -10.47
N ILE A 92 21.77 -11.21 -9.81
CA ILE A 92 22.04 -9.77 -9.95
C ILE A 92 22.99 -9.47 -11.14
N GLY A 93 23.52 -10.51 -11.81
CA GLY A 93 24.51 -10.40 -12.89
C GLY A 93 23.95 -10.52 -14.31
N LYS A 94 22.63 -10.47 -14.52
CA LYS A 94 22.00 -10.63 -15.85
C LYS A 94 20.91 -9.59 -16.20
N MET A 95 20.84 -8.47 -15.49
CA MET A 95 20.00 -7.32 -15.91
C MET A 95 20.85 -6.23 -16.53
#